data_AF-A0A838CIS3-F1
#
_entry.id   AF-A0A838CIS3-F1
#
_cell.length_a   1.000
_cell.length_b   1.000
_cell.length_c   1.000
_cell.angle_alpha   90.00
_cell.angle_beta   90.00
_cell.angle_gamma   90.00
#
_symmetry.space_group_name_H-M   'P 1'
#
loop_
_entity.id
_entity.type
_entity.pdbx_description
1 polymer ?
#
loop_
_entity_poly.entity_id
_entity_poly.type
_entity_poly.pdbx_seq_one_letter_code
_entity_poly.pdbx_strand_id
1 'polypeptide(L)'
;MRRKLAAAVSVFALAGCGAHGTEMGLQDAALAGDFTVADVAGPGVTAAYVFCPYTIKAEAQRLGFDPGDVPGIDDNSQAWEAASGIGVIAGGRAEIEWFDPRKVDACGPGVEPYQEIDPAATVRGNVEPREYAGGETVEVTVLRFE
;
A
#
# COMPACT_ATOMS: atom_id res chain seq x y z
N MET A 1 7.88 6.22 55.18
CA MET A 1 6.66 6.59 54.43
C MET A 1 7.02 7.66 53.41
N ARG A 2 6.94 7.37 52.10
CA ARG A 2 6.64 8.33 51.02
C ARG A 2 6.31 7.54 49.75
N ARG A 3 5.32 8.05 49.03
CA ARG A 3 4.35 7.33 48.18
C ARG A 3 4.93 6.84 46.85
N LYS A 4 4.35 5.73 46.39
CA LYS A 4 4.47 5.16 45.04
C LYS A 4 3.89 6.13 44.00
N LEU A 5 4.53 6.25 42.85
CA LEU A 5 3.91 6.73 41.61
C LEU A 5 4.13 5.63 40.57
N ALA A 6 3.05 4.92 40.25
CA ALA A 6 3.01 3.96 39.17
C ALA A 6 2.89 4.74 37.86
N ALA A 7 3.88 4.59 36.97
CA ALA A 7 3.78 5.08 35.61
C ALA A 7 2.86 4.13 34.83
N ALA A 8 1.66 4.58 34.52
CA ALA A 8 0.76 3.91 33.59
C ALA A 8 1.29 4.16 32.17
N VAL A 9 1.89 3.13 31.57
CA VAL A 9 2.20 3.12 30.14
C VAL A 9 0.90 2.77 29.42
N SER A 10 0.21 3.78 28.92
CA SER A 10 -0.97 3.63 28.08
C SER A 10 -0.53 3.11 26.71
N VAL A 11 -0.84 1.85 26.42
CA VAL A 11 -0.76 1.28 25.08
C VAL A 11 -1.88 1.91 24.26
N PHE A 12 -1.53 2.86 23.39
CA PHE A 12 -2.41 3.34 22.33
C PHE A 12 -2.52 2.23 21.28
N ALA A 13 -3.48 1.33 21.45
CA ALA A 13 -3.95 0.51 20.35
C ALA A 13 -4.78 1.42 19.43
N LEU A 14 -4.17 1.88 18.34
CA LEU A 14 -4.86 2.53 17.23
C LEU A 14 -5.69 1.45 16.51
N ALA A 15 -6.88 1.17 17.02
CA ALA A 15 -7.90 0.48 16.25
C ALA A 15 -8.46 1.49 15.23
N GLY A 16 -7.84 1.51 14.04
CA GLY A 16 -8.36 2.21 12.87
C GLY A 16 -9.63 1.51 12.39
N CYS A 17 -10.77 2.20 12.52
CA CYS A 17 -11.99 1.85 11.80
C CYS A 17 -11.94 2.51 10.41
N GLY A 18 -11.70 1.71 9.37
CA GLY A 18 -11.84 2.07 7.96
C GLY A 18 -11.92 0.77 7.16
N ALA A 19 -12.92 0.64 6.29
CA ALA A 19 -13.24 -0.60 5.59
C ALA A 19 -12.32 -0.83 4.38
N HIS A 20 -12.04 -2.11 4.11
CA HIS A 20 -11.29 -2.73 3.00
C HIS A 20 -9.79 -2.93 3.24
N GLY A 21 -9.39 -4.20 3.41
CA GLY A 21 -8.01 -4.64 3.57
C GLY A 21 -7.45 -4.45 4.98
N THR A 22 -6.78 -5.45 5.52
CA THR A 22 -5.86 -5.24 6.64
C THR A 22 -4.75 -4.30 6.16
N GLU A 23 -4.72 -3.05 6.63
CA GLU A 23 -3.63 -2.13 6.32
C GLU A 23 -2.31 -2.75 6.81
N MET A 24 -1.43 -3.15 5.88
CA MET A 24 -0.11 -3.70 6.18
C MET A 24 0.84 -2.60 6.67
N GLY A 25 0.52 -1.34 6.38
CA GLY A 25 1.29 -0.15 6.75
C GLY A 25 2.25 0.29 5.65
N LEU A 26 2.08 -0.18 4.42
CA LEU A 26 2.94 0.16 3.29
C LEU A 26 2.81 1.63 2.88
N GLN A 27 1.61 2.20 2.94
CA GLN A 27 1.40 3.63 2.71
C GLN A 27 2.13 4.46 3.75
N ASP A 28 1.98 4.10 5.03
CA ASP A 28 2.62 4.84 6.13
C ASP A 28 4.15 4.75 6.04
N ALA A 29 4.68 3.57 5.64
CA ALA A 29 6.10 3.40 5.37
C ALA A 29 6.57 4.29 4.21
N ALA A 30 5.85 4.30 3.09
CA ALA A 30 6.15 5.15 1.95
C ALA A 30 6.17 6.65 2.32
N LEU A 31 5.25 7.10 3.17
CA LEU A 31 5.19 8.48 3.64
C LEU A 31 6.29 8.82 4.66
N ALA A 32 6.81 7.82 5.38
CA ALA A 32 7.90 8.00 6.34
C ALA A 32 9.29 8.04 5.67
N GLY A 33 9.46 7.36 4.53
CA GLY A 33 10.69 7.35 3.75
C GLY A 33 10.93 6.06 3.00
N ASP A 34 12.18 5.76 2.70
CA ASP A 34 12.58 4.51 2.04
C ASP A 34 12.26 3.31 2.95
N PHE A 35 11.78 2.22 2.34
CA PHE A 35 11.38 1.00 3.06
C PHE A 35 11.64 -0.25 2.22
N THR A 36 11.50 -1.43 2.84
CA THR A 36 11.38 -2.69 2.11
C THR A 36 10.02 -3.31 2.41
N VAL A 37 9.44 -4.05 1.47
CA VAL A 37 8.15 -4.72 1.70
C VAL A 37 8.27 -5.74 2.82
N ALA A 38 9.42 -6.44 2.91
CA ALA A 38 9.69 -7.43 3.95
C ALA A 38 9.74 -6.81 5.37
N ASP A 39 10.29 -5.61 5.53
CA ASP A 39 10.34 -4.93 6.83
C ASP A 39 8.95 -4.50 7.31
N VAL A 40 8.05 -4.17 6.39
CA VAL A 40 6.70 -3.67 6.69
C VAL A 40 5.69 -4.81 6.85
N ALA A 41 5.58 -5.69 5.86
CA ALA A 41 4.61 -6.79 5.87
C ALA A 41 5.01 -7.96 6.79
N GLY A 42 6.25 -7.96 7.29
CA GLY A 42 6.75 -8.91 8.27
C GLY A 42 7.40 -10.17 7.66
N PRO A 43 7.83 -11.11 8.52
CA PRO A 43 8.60 -12.25 8.07
C PRO A 43 7.76 -13.21 7.20
N GLY A 44 8.38 -13.75 6.15
CA GLY A 44 7.77 -14.78 5.31
C GLY A 44 7.01 -14.27 4.09
N VAL A 45 7.28 -13.02 3.66
CA VAL A 45 6.91 -12.56 2.31
C VAL A 45 7.63 -13.41 1.27
N THR A 46 6.86 -14.07 0.42
CA THR A 46 7.38 -14.92 -0.67
C THR A 46 7.30 -14.26 -2.03
N ALA A 47 6.39 -13.29 -2.20
CA ALA A 47 6.26 -12.51 -3.43
C ALA A 47 5.55 -11.19 -3.13
N ALA A 48 5.84 -10.16 -3.93
CA ALA A 48 5.12 -8.90 -3.91
C ALA A 48 4.95 -8.36 -5.33
N TYR A 49 3.83 -7.70 -5.60
CA TYR A 49 3.43 -7.24 -6.92
C TYR A 49 2.87 -5.83 -6.87
N VAL A 50 3.18 -5.00 -7.87
CA VAL A 50 2.59 -3.68 -8.00
C VAL A 50 1.23 -3.77 -8.69
N PHE A 51 0.23 -3.10 -8.13
CA PHE A 51 -1.08 -2.95 -8.73
C PHE A 51 -1.28 -1.50 -9.17
N CYS A 52 -1.57 -1.31 -10.46
CA CYS A 52 -1.78 0.00 -11.07
C CYS A 52 -3.25 0.25 -11.40
N PRO A 53 -3.61 1.51 -11.67
CA PRO A 53 -4.90 1.85 -12.24
C PRO A 53 -5.24 0.96 -13.44
N TYR A 54 -6.54 0.70 -13.62
CA TYR A 54 -7.07 -0.21 -14.63
C TYR A 54 -6.69 -1.69 -14.43
N THR A 55 -6.43 -2.07 -13.18
CA THR A 55 -6.23 -3.47 -12.78
C THR A 55 -7.37 -4.39 -13.25
N ILE A 56 -7.00 -5.59 -13.70
CA ILE A 56 -7.80 -6.71 -14.14
C ILE A 56 -7.89 -7.75 -13.00
N LYS A 57 -9.10 -7.98 -12.48
CA LYS A 57 -9.37 -8.96 -11.42
C LYS A 57 -8.86 -10.38 -11.73
N ALA A 58 -8.99 -10.82 -12.98
CA ALA A 58 -8.55 -12.15 -13.41
C ALA A 58 -7.02 -12.32 -13.30
N GLU A 59 -6.26 -11.26 -13.52
CA GLU A 59 -4.81 -11.30 -13.42
C GLU A 59 -4.35 -11.34 -11.96
N ALA A 60 -5.00 -10.57 -11.10
CA ALA A 60 -4.81 -10.65 -9.65
C ALA A 60 -5.07 -12.08 -9.12
N GLN A 61 -6.16 -12.70 -9.58
CA GLN A 61 -6.50 -14.08 -9.23
C GLN A 61 -5.44 -15.07 -9.71
N ARG A 62 -4.90 -14.89 -10.92
CA ARG A 62 -3.82 -15.72 -11.46
C ARG A 62 -2.55 -15.65 -10.60
N LEU A 63 -2.29 -14.51 -9.99
CA LEU A 63 -1.16 -14.27 -9.08
C LEU A 63 -1.44 -14.76 -7.65
N GLY A 64 -2.67 -15.18 -7.33
CA GLY A 64 -3.05 -15.75 -6.04
C GLY A 64 -3.80 -14.80 -5.09
N PHE A 65 -4.14 -13.58 -5.54
CA PHE A 65 -4.95 -12.63 -4.78
C PHE A 65 -6.45 -12.88 -4.95
N ASP A 66 -7.26 -12.46 -3.97
CA ASP A 66 -8.71 -12.52 -4.10
C ASP A 66 -9.20 -11.47 -5.11
N PRO A 67 -9.89 -11.83 -6.21
CA PRO A 67 -10.46 -10.86 -7.14
C PRO A 67 -11.51 -9.93 -6.50
N GLY A 68 -12.08 -10.30 -5.35
CA GLY A 68 -12.97 -9.46 -4.55
C GLY A 68 -12.28 -8.26 -3.91
N ASP A 69 -10.96 -8.34 -3.69
CA ASP A 69 -10.15 -7.27 -3.10
C ASP A 69 -9.65 -6.27 -4.15
N VAL A 70 -9.93 -6.51 -5.43
CA VAL A 70 -9.48 -5.69 -6.55
C VAL A 70 -10.62 -4.83 -7.05
N PRO A 71 -10.48 -3.49 -7.11
CA PRO A 71 -11.51 -2.62 -7.65
C PRO A 71 -11.70 -2.88 -9.15
N GLY A 72 -12.92 -2.75 -9.63
CA GLY A 72 -13.27 -2.86 -11.04
C GLY A 72 -14.25 -1.77 -11.48
N ILE A 73 -14.50 -1.74 -12.78
CA ILE A 73 -15.38 -0.74 -13.40
C ILE A 73 -16.82 -0.79 -12.87
N ASP A 74 -17.32 -1.98 -12.53
CA ASP A 74 -18.73 -2.19 -12.18
C ASP A 74 -19.02 -2.06 -10.67
N ASP A 75 -17.99 -2.13 -9.82
CA ASP A 75 -18.15 -2.13 -8.35
C ASP A 75 -17.48 -0.91 -7.68
N ASN A 76 -16.30 -0.50 -8.12
CA ASN A 76 -15.60 0.68 -7.59
C ASN A 76 -14.75 1.36 -8.68
N SER A 77 -15.43 1.97 -9.65
CA SER A 77 -14.79 2.60 -10.79
C SER A 77 -13.80 3.70 -10.41
N GLN A 78 -14.08 4.48 -9.37
CA GLN A 78 -13.18 5.55 -8.91
C GLN A 78 -11.84 4.99 -8.42
N ALA A 79 -11.87 3.94 -7.59
CA ALA A 79 -10.64 3.29 -7.16
C ALA A 79 -9.96 2.57 -8.34
N TRP A 80 -10.73 1.96 -9.24
CA TRP A 80 -10.20 1.29 -10.42
C TRP A 80 -9.43 2.24 -11.35
N GLU A 81 -9.90 3.49 -11.50
CA GLU A 81 -9.27 4.50 -12.36
C GLU A 81 -8.08 5.22 -11.73
N ALA A 82 -7.99 5.27 -10.39
CA ALA A 82 -7.04 6.15 -9.71
C ALA A 82 -6.12 5.46 -8.70
N ALA A 83 -6.57 4.37 -8.06
CA ALA A 83 -5.80 3.74 -7.00
C ALA A 83 -4.64 2.92 -7.58
N SER A 84 -3.53 2.95 -6.86
CA SER A 84 -2.42 2.03 -7.01
C SER A 84 -2.17 1.36 -5.66
N GLY A 85 -1.42 0.26 -5.66
CA GLY A 85 -1.19 -0.51 -4.44
C GLY A 85 -0.07 -1.52 -4.58
N ILE A 86 0.22 -2.20 -3.48
CA ILE A 86 1.18 -3.31 -3.44
C ILE A 86 0.45 -4.52 -2.88
N GLY A 87 0.44 -5.60 -3.66
CA GLY A 87 -0.01 -6.91 -3.22
C GLY A 87 1.16 -7.70 -2.64
N VAL A 88 0.94 -8.34 -1.50
CA VAL A 88 1.94 -9.12 -0.79
C VAL A 88 1.41 -10.53 -0.54
N ILE A 89 2.24 -11.53 -0.81
CA ILE A 89 1.97 -12.93 -0.48
C ILE A 89 2.90 -13.34 0.65
N ALA A 90 2.34 -13.66 1.82
CA ALA A 90 3.08 -14.04 3.01
C ALA A 90 2.31 -15.04 3.87
N GLY A 91 2.98 -16.04 4.42
CA GLY A 91 2.40 -16.95 5.41
C GLY A 91 1.12 -17.69 4.96
N GLY A 92 0.97 -17.93 3.65
CA GLY A 92 -0.23 -18.55 3.07
C GLY A 92 -1.41 -17.61 2.85
N ARG A 93 -1.19 -16.29 2.95
CA ARG A 93 -2.15 -15.24 2.63
C ARG A 93 -1.64 -14.39 1.48
N ALA A 94 -2.57 -13.81 0.73
CA ALA A 94 -2.30 -12.85 -0.33
C ALA A 94 -3.22 -11.64 -0.08
N GLU A 95 -2.64 -10.48 0.20
CA GLU A 95 -3.37 -9.26 0.59
C GLU A 95 -2.87 -8.09 -0.26
N ILE A 96 -3.76 -7.16 -0.62
CA ILE A 96 -3.40 -5.95 -1.37
C ILE A 96 -3.67 -4.74 -0.49
N GLU A 97 -2.65 -3.92 -0.27
CA GLU A 97 -2.85 -2.58 0.29
C GLU A 97 -2.98 -1.59 -0.86
N TRP A 98 -4.20 -1.05 -1.01
CA TRP A 98 -4.49 0.05 -1.92
C TRP A 98 -4.18 1.37 -1.24
N PHE A 99 -3.45 2.22 -1.94
CA PHE A 99 -3.05 3.53 -1.43
C PHE A 99 -4.09 4.60 -1.74
N ASP A 100 -4.15 5.61 -0.87
CA ASP A 100 -4.82 6.86 -1.18
C ASP A 100 -4.08 7.52 -2.35
N PRO A 101 -4.73 7.66 -3.52
CA PRO A 101 -4.08 8.16 -4.73
C PRO A 101 -3.63 9.61 -4.59
N ARG A 102 -4.07 10.34 -3.56
CA ARG A 102 -3.63 11.71 -3.25
C ARG A 102 -2.43 11.75 -2.32
N LYS A 103 -1.91 10.60 -1.86
CA LYS A 103 -0.77 10.50 -0.95
C LYS A 103 0.37 9.68 -1.52
N VAL A 104 0.06 8.51 -2.08
CA VAL A 104 1.07 7.58 -2.61
C VAL A 104 0.63 7.06 -3.97
N ASP A 105 1.57 7.03 -4.91
CA ASP A 105 1.41 6.44 -6.23
C ASP A 105 2.48 5.35 -6.43
N ALA A 106 2.05 4.09 -6.41
CA ALA A 106 2.93 2.95 -6.63
C ALA A 106 3.36 2.81 -8.10
N CYS A 107 2.70 3.50 -9.02
CA CYS A 107 2.86 3.31 -10.47
C CYS A 107 3.64 4.46 -11.09
N GLY A 108 4.80 4.73 -10.49
CA GLY A 108 5.76 5.72 -10.98
C GLY A 108 6.35 5.38 -12.35
N PRO A 109 7.19 6.29 -12.89
CA PRO A 109 7.79 6.10 -14.21
C PRO A 109 8.56 4.78 -14.34
N GLY A 110 8.21 3.99 -15.37
CA GLY A 110 8.86 2.71 -15.68
C GLY A 110 8.33 1.51 -14.88
N VAL A 111 7.28 1.69 -14.07
CA VAL A 111 6.60 0.61 -13.37
C VAL A 111 5.48 0.06 -14.25
N GLU A 112 5.49 -1.26 -14.46
CA GLU A 112 4.44 -1.95 -15.21
C GLU A 112 3.39 -2.54 -14.25
N PRO A 113 2.10 -2.61 -14.65
CA PRO A 113 1.09 -3.32 -13.86
C PRO A 113 1.51 -4.78 -13.63
N TYR A 114 1.31 -5.28 -12.40
CA TYR A 114 1.68 -6.64 -11.98
C TYR A 114 3.17 -6.94 -12.01
N GLN A 115 4.01 -5.90 -12.10
CA GLN A 115 5.44 -6.07 -11.91
C GLN A 115 5.71 -6.75 -10.57
N GLU A 116 6.39 -7.89 -10.61
CA GLU A 116 6.94 -8.52 -9.41
C GLU A 116 8.08 -7.65 -8.88
N ILE A 117 8.09 -7.41 -7.57
CA ILE A 117 9.12 -6.64 -6.88
C ILE A 117 9.82 -7.54 -5.86
N ASP A 118 11.14 -7.40 -5.74
CA ASP A 118 11.90 -8.09 -4.70
C ASP A 118 11.51 -7.51 -3.32
N PRO A 119 10.91 -8.30 -2.41
CA PRO A 119 10.48 -7.79 -1.11
C PRO A 119 11.61 -7.26 -0.23
N ALA A 120 12.86 -7.65 -0.51
CA ALA A 120 14.05 -7.20 0.20
C ALA A 120 14.75 -6.01 -0.49
N ALA A 121 14.35 -5.66 -1.72
CA ALA A 121 14.86 -4.47 -2.38
C ALA A 121 14.27 -3.21 -1.75
N THR A 122 15.05 -2.12 -1.80
CA THR A 122 14.60 -0.83 -1.28
C THR A 122 13.56 -0.24 -2.23
N VAL A 123 12.43 0.15 -1.67
CA VAL A 123 11.42 0.98 -2.31
C VAL A 123 11.67 2.42 -1.89
N ARG A 124 11.81 3.31 -2.88
CA ARG A 124 12.07 4.73 -2.64
C ARG A 124 10.87 5.58 -3.01
N GLY A 125 10.59 6.59 -2.19
CA GLY A 125 9.58 7.60 -2.46
C GLY A 125 10.19 8.89 -3.01
N ASN A 126 9.63 9.42 -4.10
CA ASN A 126 9.92 10.79 -4.54
C ASN A 126 8.64 11.60 -4.45
N VAL A 127 8.68 12.73 -3.75
CA VAL A 127 7.53 13.63 -3.66
C VAL A 127 7.43 14.42 -4.97
N GLU A 128 6.30 14.28 -5.66
CA GLU A 128 6.00 14.94 -6.93
C GLU A 128 4.64 15.68 -6.84
N PRO A 129 4.53 16.90 -7.38
CA PRO A 129 3.25 17.60 -7.47
C PRO A 129 2.36 16.91 -8.52
N ARG A 130 1.11 16.64 -8.15
CA ARG A 130 0.07 16.06 -9.02
C ARG A 130 -1.14 16.98 -9.06
N GLU A 131 -1.59 17.30 -10.27
CA GLU A 131 -2.82 18.07 -10.49
C GLU A 131 -4.02 17.12 -10.57
N TYR A 132 -5.09 17.45 -9.84
CA TYR A 132 -6.35 16.73 -9.84
C TYR A 132 -7.46 17.58 -10.47
N ALA A 133 -8.56 16.91 -10.81
CA ALA A 133 -9.76 17.58 -11.31
C ALA A 133 -10.17 18.74 -10.38
N GLY A 134 -10.43 19.90 -10.97
CA GLY A 134 -10.73 21.14 -10.23
C GLY A 134 -9.53 22.07 -10.03
N GLY A 135 -8.35 21.72 -10.55
CA GLY A 135 -7.15 22.57 -10.54
C GLY A 135 -6.41 22.59 -9.20
N GLU A 136 -6.72 21.63 -8.32
CA GLU A 136 -5.98 21.43 -7.09
C GLU A 136 -4.68 20.67 -7.39
N THR A 137 -3.57 21.12 -6.80
CA THR A 137 -2.29 20.42 -6.83
C THR A 137 -1.97 19.90 -5.43
N VAL A 138 -1.63 18.62 -5.33
CA VAL A 138 -1.15 18.00 -4.08
C VAL A 138 0.19 17.32 -4.29
N GLU A 139 0.98 17.27 -3.23
CA GLU A 139 2.25 16.53 -3.20
C GLU A 139 1.97 15.05 -2.97
N VAL A 140 2.40 14.20 -3.90
CA VAL A 140 2.20 12.75 -3.88
C VAL A 140 3.55 12.05 -3.82
N THR A 141 3.69 11.05 -2.97
CA THR A 141 4.88 10.21 -2.92
C THR A 141 4.80 9.16 -4.02
N VAL A 142 5.61 9.30 -5.05
CA VAL A 142 5.69 8.39 -6.19
C VAL A 142 6.78 7.35 -5.93
N LEU A 143 6.39 6.08 -5.94
CA LEU A 143 7.29 4.98 -5.62
C LEU A 143 8.18 4.61 -6.81
N ARG A 144 9.39 4.16 -6.48
CA ARG A 144 10.33 3.52 -7.39
C ARG A 144 10.90 2.27 -6.72
N PHE A 145 11.04 1.21 -7.52
CA PHE A 145 11.51 -0.10 -7.08
C PHE A 145 12.91 -0.34 -7.68
N GLU A 146 13.87 -0.74 -6.84
CA GLU A 146 15.27 -0.99 -7.24
C GLU A 146 15.56 -2.45 -7.59
#